data_AF-Q8M503-F1
#
_entry.id   AF-Q8M503-F1
#
_cell.length_a   1.000
_cell.length_b   1.000
_cell.length_c   1.000
_cell.angle_alpha   90.00
_cell.angle_beta   90.00
_cell.angle_gamma   90.00
#
_symmetry.space_group_name_H-M   'P 1'
#
loop_
_entity.id
_entity.type
_entity.pdbx_description
1 polymer ?
#
loop_
_entity_poly.entity_id
_entity_poly.type
_entity_poly.pdbx_seq_one_letter_code
_entity_poly.pdbx_strand_id
1 'polypeptide(L)'
;WLPKAHVEAPIAGSMILAAVLLKLGGYGIIRITMTLDPLSKTLSYPFMVMALWGVIMTSSICLRQTDLKSLIAYSSVSHMGLVIAATLTQT
;
A
#
# COMPACT_ATOMS: atom_id res chain seq x y z
N TRP A 1 4.30 -4.26 -9.44
CA TRP A 1 4.41 -3.15 -10.41
C TRP A 1 5.23 -2.00 -9.83
N LEU A 2 4.94 -1.60 -8.59
CA LEU A 2 5.51 -0.42 -7.93
C LEU A 2 7.06 -0.38 -7.91
N PRO A 3 7.81 -1.47 -7.61
CA PRO A 3 9.27 -1.43 -7.63
C PRO A 3 9.86 -1.17 -9.03
N LYS A 4 9.27 -1.76 -10.08
CA LYS A 4 9.70 -1.52 -11.47
C LYS A 4 9.41 -0.09 -11.89
N ALA A 5 8.20 0.40 -11.61
CA ALA A 5 7.79 1.77 -11.91
C ALA A 5 8.68 2.82 -11.23
N HIS A 6 9.09 2.58 -9.98
CA HIS A 6 9.99 3.49 -9.26
C HIS A 6 11.43 3.49 -9.80
N VAL A 7 11.92 2.33 -10.25
CA VAL A 7 13.29 2.18 -10.75
C VAL A 7 13.44 2.79 -12.15
N GLU A 8 12.45 2.61 -13.02
CA GLU A 8 12.49 3.08 -14.42
C GLU A 8 12.07 4.54 -14.59
N ALA A 9 11.32 5.12 -13.65
CA ALA A 9 10.86 6.50 -13.75
C ALA A 9 11.97 7.54 -13.48
N PRO A 10 11.90 8.73 -14.13
CA PRO A 10 12.71 9.87 -13.75
C PRO A 10 12.36 10.33 -12.32
N ILE A 11 13.29 11.04 -11.67
CA ILE A 11 13.22 11.40 -10.24
C ILE A 11 11.90 12.09 -9.86
N ALA A 12 11.43 13.05 -10.67
CA ALA A 12 10.16 13.73 -10.46
C ALA A 12 8.95 12.79 -10.56
N GLY A 13 8.98 11.83 -11.50
CA GLY A 13 7.95 10.82 -11.67
C GLY A 13 7.87 9.88 -10.46
N SER A 14 9.02 9.41 -9.97
CA SER A 14 9.08 8.58 -8.75
C SER A 14 8.51 9.33 -7.52
N MET A 15 8.78 10.63 -7.38
CA MET A 15 8.25 11.43 -6.27
C MET A 15 6.72 11.55 -6.32
N ILE A 16 6.15 11.88 -7.47
CA ILE A 16 4.68 11.99 -7.62
C ILE A 16 3.98 10.65 -7.43
N LEU A 17 4.58 9.56 -7.92
CA LEU A 17 4.03 8.21 -7.77
C LEU A 17 3.95 7.81 -6.29
N ALA A 18 5.03 8.01 -5.53
CA ALA A 18 5.04 7.73 -4.11
C ALA A 18 4.15 8.70 -3.31
N ALA A 19 4.17 10.00 -3.62
CA ALA A 19 3.51 11.02 -2.81
C ALA A 19 2.00 11.10 -3.00
N VAL A 20 1.51 10.97 -4.24
CA VAL A 20 0.11 11.27 -4.58
C VAL A 20 -0.66 10.02 -4.97
N LEU A 21 -0.13 9.24 -5.92
CA LEU A 21 -0.90 8.14 -6.51
C LEU A 21 -1.25 7.02 -5.51
N LEU A 22 -0.34 6.72 -4.58
CA LEU A 22 -0.63 5.76 -3.51
C LEU A 22 -1.67 6.27 -2.49
N LYS A 23 -1.68 7.59 -2.25
CA LYS A 23 -2.61 8.21 -1.29
C LYS A 23 -4.02 8.32 -1.86
N LEU A 24 -4.15 8.50 -3.18
CA LEU A 24 -5.44 8.47 -3.86
C LEU A 24 -6.16 7.12 -3.70
N GLY A 25 -5.41 6.00 -3.70
CA GLY A 25 -5.97 4.68 -3.43
C GLY A 25 -6.58 4.58 -2.03
N GLY A 26 -5.83 4.99 -1.00
CA GLY A 26 -6.33 5.01 0.39
C GLY A 26 -7.53 5.94 0.58
N TYR A 27 -7.50 7.13 -0.03
CA TYR A 27 -8.62 8.07 0.01
C TYR A 27 -9.88 7.50 -0.67
N GLY A 28 -9.71 6.80 -1.80
CA GLY A 28 -10.81 6.11 -2.48
C GLY A 28 -11.45 5.03 -1.60
N ILE A 29 -10.62 4.23 -0.92
CA ILE A 29 -11.10 3.21 0.04
C ILE A 29 -11.95 3.88 1.13
N ILE A 30 -11.48 4.96 1.75
CA ILE A 30 -12.21 5.67 2.82
C ILE A 30 -13.58 6.19 2.34
N ARG A 31 -13.66 6.69 1.10
CA ARG A 31 -14.92 7.20 0.54
C ARG A 31 -15.91 6.09 0.21
N ILE A 32 -15.42 4.99 -0.34
CA ILE A 32 -16.25 3.88 -0.82
C ILE A 32 -16.74 3.01 0.36
N THR A 33 -15.93 2.83 1.40
CA THR A 33 -16.32 2.03 2.59
C THR A 33 -17.58 2.57 3.25
N MET A 34 -17.79 3.88 3.27
CA MET A 34 -19.03 4.51 3.78
C MET A 34 -20.28 4.12 2.97
N THR A 35 -20.13 3.84 1.68
CA THR A 35 -21.26 3.47 0.80
C THR A 35 -21.52 1.96 0.75
N LEU A 36 -20.55 1.14 1.14
CA LEU A 36 -20.61 -0.33 1.06
C LEU A 36 -20.96 -1.01 2.39
N ASP A 37 -21.21 -0.25 3.46
CA ASP A 37 -21.61 -0.80 4.75
C ASP A 37 -23.06 -1.31 4.67
N PRO A 38 -23.41 -2.55 5.14
CA PRO A 38 -22.62 -3.48 5.96
C PRO A 38 -21.86 -4.59 5.20
N LEU A 39 -21.94 -4.63 3.87
CA LEU A 39 -21.38 -5.71 3.03
C LEU A 39 -19.84 -5.77 3.11
N SER A 40 -19.20 -4.65 3.44
CA SER A 40 -17.76 -4.53 3.71
C SER A 40 -17.28 -5.40 4.87
N LYS A 41 -18.11 -5.69 5.89
CA LYS A 41 -17.69 -6.37 7.13
C LYS A 41 -17.35 -7.85 6.94
N THR A 42 -18.02 -8.54 6.00
CA THR A 42 -17.73 -9.95 5.72
C THR A 42 -16.55 -10.09 4.77
N LEU A 43 -16.39 -9.15 3.85
CA LEU A 43 -15.30 -9.15 2.86
C LEU A 43 -13.99 -8.58 3.40
N SER A 44 -13.97 -7.86 4.53
CA SER A 44 -12.77 -7.20 5.06
C SER A 44 -11.69 -8.18 5.53
N TYR A 45 -12.07 -9.32 6.11
CA TYR A 45 -11.14 -10.30 6.69
C TYR A 45 -10.07 -10.83 5.72
N PRO A 46 -10.38 -11.35 4.51
CA PRO A 46 -9.35 -11.82 3.58
C PRO A 46 -8.40 -10.70 3.14
N PHE A 47 -8.90 -9.48 2.95
CA PHE A 47 -8.06 -8.33 2.59
C PHE A 47 -7.15 -7.90 3.74
N MET A 48 -7.64 -7.97 4.98
CA MET A 48 -6.86 -7.65 6.17
C MET A 48 -5.70 -8.63 6.36
N VAL A 49 -5.95 -9.93 6.21
CA VAL A 49 -4.89 -10.96 6.28
C VAL A 49 -3.84 -10.75 5.19
N MET A 50 -4.28 -10.46 3.96
CA MET A 50 -3.36 -10.18 2.85
C MET A 50 -2.53 -8.92 3.12
N ALA A 51 -3.12 -7.86 3.67
CA ALA A 51 -2.43 -6.62 3.99
C ALA A 51 -1.36 -6.85 5.08
N LEU A 52 -1.73 -7.47 6.21
CA LEU A 52 -0.80 -7.73 7.32
C LEU A 52 0.34 -8.67 6.91
N TRP A 53 0.03 -9.75 6.19
CA TRP A 53 1.06 -10.64 5.65
C TRP A 53 1.98 -9.89 4.67
N GLY A 54 1.40 -9.06 3.79
CA GLY A 54 2.14 -8.23 2.84
C GLY A 54 3.09 -7.24 3.51
N VAL A 55 2.71 -6.63 4.64
CA VAL A 55 3.59 -5.74 5.42
C VAL A 55 4.83 -6.49 5.90
N ILE A 56 4.65 -7.70 6.46
CA ILE A 56 5.77 -8.51 6.94
C ILE A 56 6.67 -8.92 5.77
N MET A 57 6.10 -9.44 4.69
CA MET A 57 6.88 -9.89 3.54
C MET A 57 7.65 -8.74 2.88
N THR A 58 7.01 -7.59 2.63
CA THR A 58 7.70 -6.44 2.00
C THR A 58 8.77 -5.82 2.89
N SER A 59 8.56 -5.80 4.21
CA SER A 59 9.57 -5.35 5.17
C SER A 59 10.79 -6.28 5.19
N SER A 60 10.60 -7.60 5.10
CA SER A 60 11.73 -8.55 5.00
C SER A 60 12.50 -8.41 3.68
N ILE A 61 11.82 -8.16 2.56
CA ILE A 61 12.46 -7.89 1.26
C ILE A 61 13.32 -6.61 1.34
N CYS A 62 12.82 -5.57 2.02
CA CYS A 62 13.53 -4.31 2.22
C CYS A 62 14.91 -4.49 2.89
N LEU A 63 15.06 -5.47 3.78
CA LEU A 63 16.34 -5.75 4.46
C LEU A 63 17.41 -6.36 3.54
N ARG A 64 17.00 -7.03 2.46
CA ARG A 64 17.93 -7.68 1.51
C ARG A 64 18.14 -6.90 0.22
N GLN A 65 17.50 -5.74 0.10
CA GLN A 65 17.48 -4.99 -1.15
C GLN A 65 18.77 -4.20 -1.33
N THR A 66 19.47 -4.43 -2.45
CA THR A 66 20.73 -3.74 -2.78
C THR A 66 20.48 -2.35 -3.38
N ASP A 67 19.37 -2.16 -4.09
CA ASP A 67 19.07 -0.90 -4.79
C ASP A 67 18.22 0.04 -3.95
N LEU A 68 18.74 1.24 -3.65
CA LEU A 68 18.11 2.22 -2.76
C LEU A 68 16.74 2.71 -3.27
N LYS A 69 16.57 2.94 -4.58
CA LYS A 69 15.26 3.32 -5.15
C LYS A 69 14.19 2.24 -4.96
N SER A 70 14.58 0.98 -5.11
CA SER A 70 13.66 -0.15 -4.92
C SER A 70 13.37 -0.39 -3.44
N LEU A 71 14.33 -0.14 -2.56
CA LEU A 71 14.14 -0.15 -1.11
C LEU A 71 13.06 0.87 -0.68
N ILE A 72 13.12 2.10 -1.21
CA ILE A 72 12.09 3.12 -0.98
C ILE A 72 10.72 2.68 -1.53
N ALA A 73 10.70 2.04 -2.69
CA ALA A 73 9.47 1.49 -3.26
C ALA A 73 8.85 0.42 -2.34
N TYR A 74 9.62 -0.56 -1.87
CA TYR A 74 9.10 -1.62 -1.00
C TYR A 74 8.67 -1.12 0.39
N SER A 75 9.41 -0.18 0.98
CA SER A 75 9.00 0.46 2.24
C SER A 75 7.71 1.28 2.07
N SER A 76 7.49 1.93 0.92
CA SER A 76 6.21 2.61 0.67
C SER A 76 5.02 1.64 0.61
N VAL A 77 5.23 0.42 0.11
CA VAL A 77 4.20 -0.64 0.10
C VAL A 77 3.87 -1.11 1.51
N SER A 78 4.89 -1.31 2.36
CA SER A 78 4.65 -1.74 3.75
C SER A 78 3.88 -0.68 4.54
N HIS A 79 4.23 0.60 4.41
CA HIS A 79 3.49 1.69 5.06
C HIS A 79 2.03 1.79 4.56
N MET A 80 1.80 1.64 3.25
CA MET A 80 0.43 1.66 2.71
C MET A 80 -0.39 0.43 3.11
N GLY A 81 0.24 -0.73 3.30
CA GLY A 81 -0.42 -1.92 3.83
C GLY A 81 -1.04 -1.70 5.21
N LEU A 82 -0.36 -0.93 6.08
CA LEU A 82 -0.90 -0.53 7.38
C LEU A 82 -2.10 0.42 7.26
N VAL A 83 -2.06 1.37 6.32
CA VAL A 83 -3.19 2.28 6.05
C VAL A 83 -4.42 1.47 5.62
N ILE A 84 -4.26 0.49 4.74
CA ILE A 84 -5.36 -0.39 4.30
C ILE A 84 -5.93 -1.16 5.49
N ALA A 85 -5.09 -1.78 6.31
CA ALA A 85 -5.53 -2.50 7.50
C ALA A 85 -6.31 -1.59 8.47
N ALA A 86 -5.81 -0.38 8.74
CA ALA A 86 -6.48 0.59 9.59
C ALA A 86 -7.87 1.00 9.04
N THR A 87 -7.97 1.28 7.74
CA THR A 87 -9.25 1.64 7.12
C THR A 87 -10.27 0.50 7.13
N LEU A 88 -9.81 -0.76 7.04
CA LEU A 88 -10.68 -1.94 7.13
C LEU A 88 -11.11 -2.26 8.56
N THR A 89 -10.34 -1.86 9.57
CA THR A 89 -10.74 -1.98 10.99
C THR A 89 -11.70 -0.89 11.44
N GLN A 90 -11.73 0.27 10.75
CA GLN A 90 -12.54 1.43 11.14
C GLN A 90 -14.04 1.31 10.73
N THR A 91 -14.52 0.10 10.42
CA THR A 91 -15.92 -0.22 10.08
C THR A 91 -16.58 -1.08 11.15
#